data_AF-A0A9P5MU45-F1
#
_entry.id   AF-A0A9P5MU45-F1
#
_cell.length_a   1.000
_cell.length_b   1.000
_cell.length_c   1.000
_cell.angle_alpha   90.00
_cell.angle_beta   90.00
_cell.angle_gamma   90.00
#
_symmetry.space_group_name_H-M   'P 1'
#
loop_
_entity.id
_entity.type
_entity.pdbx_description
1 polymer ?
#
loop_
_entity_poly.entity_id
_entity_poly.type
_entity_poly.pdbx_seq_one_letter_code
_entity_poly.pdbx_strand_id
1 'polypeptide(L)'
;MYSLIALALSLFSLLSAVSALPSRTSPRHSGRSSSQFVTVSGTDFSVDGKDFNFVGTNAYWLPFLNSDDDIRNILANMAKFGVTVVRIWAFNDVATVPDAGSWLLLIKDGNTTINTGPNGIQRLDTLIALAKQYNIYLYFTLTNNWFPFVNDSPSLFPRNFLCTDYGGMDLYVQEFGVTKTHDEFYTNMTIRGEFNKYVQFLVSRYANEPGIIAWELANDARCESSLPSSDQCNTNTVTKWHAETAKFIRSIDPNHLITSGTHGFFCPTCPKLFPPSPAPGSSRKRTDGGLMSRVLRMIALERRVMSRASGANGMKVRGLWTAPSEAKRQSSDIGSAFNGAFGVDSEDILNAPDIDFGTFQLFPDQTNYGITGTEVQPPSSDFDNTLNETISWISAQTDSMHSIGKPVVLSAFGLVTQDNLLQFVPVNDTCPVVKPQQDQKRQNSGANAGVNQQQVTSAYNAWLQQGFQGGLGGVVQYQWSSQNLSAANGTLVQGSVANGTLGVSPNDGYGILGADEAQVHQALSNASQSNP
;
A
#
# COMPACT_ATOMS: atom_id res chain seq x y z
N MET A 1 66.28 -14.20 64.79
CA MET A 1 66.41 -13.38 66.02
C MET A 1 65.80 -12.02 65.69
N TYR A 2 64.67 -11.59 66.25
CA TYR A 2 63.75 -12.22 67.23
C TYR A 2 62.27 -11.93 66.86
N SER A 3 61.36 -12.75 67.41
CA SER A 3 59.98 -12.53 67.90
C SER A 3 59.22 -11.22 67.52
N LEU A 4 57.91 -11.24 67.17
CA LEU A 4 56.73 -11.70 67.94
C LEU A 4 56.54 -10.88 69.25
N ILE A 5 55.35 -10.44 69.71
CA ILE A 5 53.96 -10.83 69.38
C ILE A 5 52.93 -9.76 69.88
N ALA A 6 51.77 -9.60 69.22
CA ALA A 6 50.47 -9.05 69.75
C ALA A 6 50.47 -7.62 70.41
N LEU A 7 49.38 -6.90 70.75
CA LEU A 7 47.92 -6.82 70.47
C LEU A 7 47.53 -5.31 70.74
N ALA A 8 46.36 -4.69 70.51
CA ALA A 8 45.00 -5.08 70.08
C ALA A 8 44.23 -3.84 69.50
N LEU A 9 42.91 -4.03 69.26
CA LEU A 9 41.75 -3.12 69.50
C LEU A 9 41.98 -1.59 69.72
N SER A 10 41.17 -0.66 69.17
CA SER A 10 39.92 -0.79 68.36
C SER A 10 39.36 0.55 67.81
N LEU A 11 38.34 0.43 66.94
CA LEU A 11 37.20 1.35 66.69
C LEU A 11 37.29 2.45 65.60
N PHE A 12 36.19 2.51 64.82
CA PHE A 12 35.66 3.55 63.91
C PHE A 12 36.48 4.07 62.71
N SER A 13 36.28 3.38 61.58
CA SER A 13 36.30 3.98 60.24
C SER A 13 35.02 4.80 59.96
N LEU A 14 35.10 5.91 59.21
CA LEU A 14 33.91 6.45 58.53
C LEU A 14 34.25 7.23 57.22
N LEU A 15 33.64 6.73 56.13
CA LEU A 15 33.43 7.26 54.78
C LEU A 15 34.31 8.40 54.22
N SER A 16 34.98 8.10 53.11
CA SER A 16 34.98 8.93 51.88
C SER A 16 35.41 8.09 50.65
N ALA A 17 34.53 7.21 50.19
CA ALA A 17 34.76 6.39 49.01
C ALA A 17 34.04 6.99 47.78
N VAL A 18 34.78 7.66 46.90
CA VAL A 18 34.25 8.11 45.60
C VAL A 18 34.15 6.89 44.67
N SER A 19 32.94 6.38 44.49
CA SER A 19 32.68 5.24 43.60
C SER A 19 32.81 5.66 42.13
N ALA A 20 34.00 5.51 41.56
CA ALA A 20 34.21 5.58 40.12
C ALA A 20 33.47 4.41 39.45
N LEU A 21 32.27 4.68 38.95
CA LEU A 21 31.50 3.70 38.17
C LEU A 21 32.28 3.36 36.89
N PRO A 22 32.55 2.07 36.61
CA PRO A 22 33.15 1.69 35.35
C PRO A 22 32.15 2.01 34.23
N SER A 23 32.52 2.94 33.35
CA SER A 23 31.70 3.25 32.17
C SER A 23 31.57 1.99 31.32
N ARG A 24 30.39 1.37 31.33
CA ARG A 24 30.03 0.29 30.41
C ARG A 24 30.01 0.86 29.00
N THR A 25 31.15 0.79 28.32
CA THR A 25 31.20 0.78 26.86
C THR A 25 30.48 -0.48 26.40
N SER A 26 29.17 -0.39 26.17
CA SER A 26 28.43 -1.44 25.49
C SER A 26 29.16 -1.76 24.18
N PRO A 27 29.52 -3.02 23.90
CA PRO A 27 30.09 -3.36 22.61
C PRO A 27 29.08 -2.95 21.55
N ARG A 28 29.51 -2.11 20.60
CA ARG A 28 28.68 -1.72 19.46
C ARG A 28 28.59 -2.93 18.54
N HIS A 29 27.63 -3.82 18.81
CA HIS A 29 27.32 -4.96 17.95
C HIS A 29 26.73 -4.45 16.63
N SER A 30 27.62 -4.02 15.73
CA SER A 30 27.33 -3.77 14.32
C SER A 30 27.41 -5.06 13.49
N GLY A 31 27.02 -6.18 14.10
CA GLY A 31 26.69 -7.41 13.37
C GLY A 31 25.21 -7.32 13.03
N ARG A 32 24.88 -7.31 11.73
CA ARG A 32 23.48 -7.35 11.26
C ARG A 32 22.83 -8.62 11.81
N SER A 33 21.61 -8.51 12.33
CA SER A 33 20.94 -9.67 12.94
C SER A 33 20.74 -10.77 11.89
N SER A 34 21.17 -12.00 12.19
CA SER A 34 20.89 -13.18 11.36
C SER A 34 19.47 -13.68 11.60
N SER A 35 18.50 -12.77 11.46
CA SER A 35 17.08 -13.03 11.61
C SER A 35 16.54 -13.67 10.34
N GLN A 36 15.80 -14.77 10.48
CA GLN A 36 15.07 -15.41 9.39
C GLN A 36 13.83 -14.60 8.98
N PHE A 37 13.32 -13.73 9.87
CA PHE A 37 12.31 -12.72 9.55
C PHE A 37 12.98 -11.47 8.98
N VAL A 38 12.31 -10.82 8.02
CA VAL A 38 12.73 -9.51 7.50
C VAL A 38 12.68 -8.47 8.65
N THR A 39 13.73 -7.65 8.74
CA THR A 39 13.93 -6.62 9.77
C THR A 39 14.18 -5.26 9.13
N VAL A 40 13.92 -4.16 9.85
CA VAL A 40 14.24 -2.79 9.41
C VAL A 40 15.44 -2.23 10.16
N SER A 41 16.25 -1.41 9.49
CA SER A 41 17.40 -0.71 10.07
C SER A 41 17.57 0.67 9.43
N GLY A 42 16.82 1.66 9.93
CA GLY A 42 16.72 2.96 9.26
C GLY A 42 15.81 2.83 8.03
N THR A 43 16.28 3.28 6.87
CA THR A 43 15.58 3.16 5.58
C THR A 43 15.62 1.76 4.97
N ASP A 44 16.45 0.86 5.51
CA ASP A 44 16.87 -0.35 4.81
C ASP A 44 16.22 -1.61 5.41
N PHE A 45 15.77 -2.55 4.57
CA PHE A 45 15.36 -3.89 4.99
C PHE A 45 16.56 -4.86 5.07
N SER A 46 16.46 -5.87 5.93
CA SER A 46 17.43 -6.97 5.97
C SER A 46 16.87 -8.31 6.45
N VAL A 47 17.34 -9.40 5.85
CA VAL A 47 17.04 -10.80 6.23
C VAL A 47 18.30 -11.65 6.16
N ASP A 48 18.45 -12.63 7.05
CA ASP A 48 19.66 -13.47 7.21
C ASP A 48 21.00 -12.68 7.24
N GLY A 49 20.96 -11.45 7.77
CA GLY A 49 22.11 -10.54 7.86
C GLY A 49 22.52 -9.84 6.56
N LYS A 50 21.76 -10.00 5.47
CA LYS A 50 21.95 -9.32 4.17
C LYS A 50 20.96 -8.17 4.00
N ASP A 51 21.22 -7.28 3.06
CA ASP A 51 20.22 -6.35 2.52
C ASP A 51 19.05 -7.14 1.89
N PHE A 52 17.84 -6.55 1.88
CA PHE A 52 16.64 -7.16 1.31
C PHE A 52 15.82 -6.14 0.52
N ASN A 53 16.33 -5.73 -0.63
CA ASN A 53 15.51 -5.04 -1.62
C ASN A 53 14.68 -6.07 -2.39
N PHE A 54 13.46 -5.70 -2.81
CA PHE A 54 12.60 -6.64 -3.53
C PHE A 54 11.82 -6.04 -4.70
N VAL A 55 11.71 -6.83 -5.77
CA VAL A 55 10.69 -6.67 -6.80
C VAL A 55 9.59 -7.68 -6.51
N GLY A 56 8.36 -7.19 -6.46
CA GLY A 56 7.17 -7.97 -6.13
C GLY A 56 6.02 -7.77 -7.11
N THR A 57 4.93 -8.49 -6.87
CA THR A 57 3.66 -8.31 -7.58
C THR A 57 2.47 -8.55 -6.66
N ASN A 58 1.32 -7.96 -7.00
CA ASN A 58 0.03 -8.23 -6.38
C ASN A 58 -0.62 -9.42 -7.08
N ALA A 59 -1.07 -10.41 -6.31
CA ALA A 59 -1.84 -11.55 -6.80
C ALA A 59 -2.92 -11.93 -5.78
N TYR A 60 -3.80 -10.98 -5.46
CA TYR A 60 -4.78 -11.09 -4.38
C TYR A 60 -5.68 -12.34 -4.45
N TRP A 61 -5.95 -12.80 -5.67
CA TRP A 61 -6.77 -13.95 -6.01
C TRP A 61 -6.04 -15.30 -5.86
N LEU A 62 -4.71 -15.31 -5.77
CA LEU A 62 -3.86 -16.51 -5.83
C LEU A 62 -4.18 -17.59 -4.78
N PRO A 63 -4.35 -17.32 -3.47
CA PRO A 63 -4.66 -18.39 -2.51
C PRO A 63 -6.00 -19.07 -2.80
N PHE A 64 -6.96 -18.32 -3.35
CA PHE A 64 -8.33 -18.73 -3.55
C PHE A 64 -8.56 -19.57 -4.83
N LEU A 65 -7.52 -19.84 -5.62
CA LEU A 65 -7.58 -20.86 -6.66
C LEU A 65 -7.80 -22.26 -6.03
N ASN A 66 -8.61 -23.08 -6.68
CA ASN A 66 -8.92 -24.46 -6.23
C ASN A 66 -7.87 -25.51 -6.66
N SER A 67 -6.83 -25.10 -7.42
CA SER A 67 -5.77 -25.98 -7.90
C SER A 67 -4.43 -25.59 -7.30
N ASP A 68 -3.85 -26.49 -6.51
CA ASP A 68 -2.52 -26.30 -5.90
C ASP A 68 -1.40 -26.39 -6.96
N ASP A 69 -1.67 -27.05 -8.08
CA ASP A 69 -0.76 -27.11 -9.23
C ASP A 69 -0.74 -25.78 -10.00
N ASP A 70 -1.88 -25.10 -10.14
CA ASP A 70 -1.94 -23.75 -10.71
C ASP A 70 -1.12 -22.79 -9.85
N ILE A 71 -1.36 -22.76 -8.54
CA ILE A 71 -0.62 -21.89 -7.60
C ILE A 71 0.89 -22.16 -7.69
N ARG A 72 1.30 -23.43 -7.73
CA ARG A 72 2.71 -23.82 -7.87
C ARG A 72 3.32 -23.34 -9.19
N ASN A 73 2.61 -23.50 -10.30
CA ASN A 73 3.07 -23.06 -11.63
C ASN A 73 3.15 -21.54 -11.75
N ILE A 74 2.22 -20.81 -11.13
CA ILE A 74 2.21 -19.34 -11.06
C ILE A 74 3.42 -18.84 -10.26
N LEU A 75 3.66 -19.39 -9.06
CA LEU A 75 4.82 -19.04 -8.23
C LEU A 75 6.15 -19.36 -8.92
N ALA A 76 6.23 -20.49 -9.63
CA ALA A 76 7.40 -20.83 -10.45
C ALA A 76 7.66 -19.81 -11.57
N ASN A 77 6.59 -19.29 -12.20
CA ASN A 77 6.70 -18.28 -13.26
C ASN A 77 7.05 -16.90 -12.70
N MET A 78 6.50 -16.52 -11.54
CA MET A 78 6.89 -15.32 -10.78
C MET A 78 8.40 -15.32 -10.46
N ALA A 79 8.89 -16.38 -9.82
CA ALA A 79 10.30 -16.50 -9.43
C ALA A 79 11.24 -16.48 -10.65
N LYS A 80 10.84 -17.09 -11.77
CA LYS A 80 11.58 -17.04 -13.05
C LYS A 80 11.80 -15.61 -13.57
N PHE A 81 10.90 -14.68 -13.28
CA PHE A 81 11.05 -13.25 -13.64
C PHE A 81 11.60 -12.38 -12.49
N GLY A 82 12.16 -13.00 -11.44
CA GLY A 82 12.83 -12.28 -10.35
C GLY A 82 11.88 -11.66 -9.31
N VAL A 83 10.61 -12.07 -9.28
CA VAL A 83 9.67 -11.71 -8.21
C VAL A 83 10.04 -12.48 -6.94
N THR A 84 10.34 -11.76 -5.86
CA THR A 84 10.69 -12.35 -4.55
C THR A 84 9.65 -12.12 -3.46
N VAL A 85 8.69 -11.21 -3.69
CA VAL A 85 7.58 -10.91 -2.77
C VAL A 85 6.25 -10.89 -3.50
N VAL A 86 5.22 -11.55 -2.96
CA VAL A 86 3.85 -11.50 -3.49
C VAL A 86 2.89 -10.91 -2.45
N ARG A 87 2.23 -9.81 -2.80
CA ARG A 87 1.16 -9.19 -1.98
C ARG A 87 -0.17 -9.88 -2.26
N ILE A 88 -0.80 -10.37 -1.20
CA ILE A 88 -2.07 -11.10 -1.25
C ILE A 88 -3.06 -10.55 -0.24
N TRP A 89 -4.35 -10.83 -0.46
CA TRP A 89 -5.39 -10.56 0.52
C TRP A 89 -5.55 -11.77 1.43
N ALA A 90 -5.26 -11.57 2.72
CA ALA A 90 -5.48 -12.55 3.78
C ALA A 90 -6.88 -12.39 4.40
N PHE A 91 -7.80 -11.73 3.71
CA PHE A 91 -9.22 -11.61 4.02
C PHE A 91 -10.04 -12.11 2.82
N ASN A 92 -11.26 -12.56 3.10
CA ASN A 92 -12.28 -12.82 2.09
C ASN A 92 -13.59 -12.95 2.88
N ASP A 93 -14.24 -11.83 3.05
CA ASP A 93 -15.31 -11.63 4.02
C ASP A 93 -16.65 -11.71 3.30
N VAL A 94 -17.63 -12.40 3.89
CA VAL A 94 -18.85 -12.80 3.18
C VAL A 94 -20.09 -12.54 4.05
N ALA A 95 -21.14 -11.99 3.45
CA ALA A 95 -22.45 -11.84 4.11
C ALA A 95 -23.26 -13.15 4.12
N THR A 96 -22.88 -14.12 3.29
CA THR A 96 -23.46 -15.46 3.20
C THR A 96 -22.43 -16.41 2.61
N VAL A 97 -22.37 -17.64 3.14
CA VAL A 97 -21.45 -18.69 2.66
C VAL A 97 -21.77 -19.03 1.20
N PRO A 98 -20.81 -18.96 0.26
CA PRO A 98 -21.04 -19.28 -1.14
C PRO A 98 -21.18 -20.79 -1.36
N ASP A 99 -22.03 -21.19 -2.32
CA ASP A 99 -22.26 -22.61 -2.70
C ASP A 99 -20.98 -23.33 -3.16
N ALA A 100 -20.00 -22.58 -3.69
CA ALA A 100 -18.71 -23.08 -4.14
C ALA A 100 -17.63 -21.97 -4.09
N GLY A 101 -16.36 -22.39 -4.03
CA GLY A 101 -15.21 -21.48 -3.96
C GLY A 101 -14.69 -21.25 -2.55
N SER A 102 -13.72 -20.34 -2.44
CA SER A 102 -13.04 -20.02 -1.17
C SER A 102 -13.65 -18.80 -0.46
N TRP A 103 -13.66 -18.84 0.88
CA TRP A 103 -14.05 -17.72 1.76
C TRP A 103 -13.36 -17.88 3.11
N LEU A 104 -12.98 -16.77 3.77
CA LEU A 104 -12.21 -16.80 5.03
C LEU A 104 -13.04 -16.40 6.25
N LEU A 105 -14.00 -15.48 6.10
CA LEU A 105 -14.81 -14.95 7.19
C LEU A 105 -16.28 -14.80 6.79
N LEU A 106 -17.20 -15.27 7.62
CA LEU A 106 -18.63 -14.97 7.53
C LEU A 106 -18.95 -13.87 8.54
N ILE A 107 -19.58 -12.79 8.06
CA ILE A 107 -20.07 -11.67 8.89
C ILE A 107 -21.59 -11.64 8.71
N LYS A 108 -22.33 -12.03 9.76
CA LYS A 108 -23.79 -12.17 9.67
C LYS A 108 -24.45 -12.31 11.05
N ASP A 109 -25.72 -11.90 11.15
CA ASP A 109 -26.63 -12.16 12.27
C ASP A 109 -26.06 -11.72 13.63
N GLY A 110 -25.34 -10.59 13.62
CA GLY A 110 -24.67 -9.99 14.78
C GLY A 110 -23.39 -10.70 15.22
N ASN A 111 -22.73 -11.49 14.37
CA ASN A 111 -21.53 -12.26 14.73
C ASN A 111 -20.55 -12.47 13.55
N THR A 112 -19.30 -12.84 13.87
CA THR A 112 -18.28 -13.28 12.91
C THR A 112 -17.95 -14.76 13.06
N THR A 113 -17.72 -15.49 11.96
CA THR A 113 -17.29 -16.91 11.97
C THR A 113 -16.17 -17.16 10.96
N ILE A 114 -15.03 -17.67 11.44
CA ILE A 114 -13.82 -17.92 10.62
C ILE A 114 -13.88 -19.30 9.97
N ASN A 115 -13.66 -19.39 8.65
CA ASN A 115 -13.55 -20.66 7.94
C ASN A 115 -12.17 -21.30 8.12
N THR A 116 -12.00 -22.17 9.11
CA THR A 116 -10.74 -22.93 9.28
C THR A 116 -10.64 -24.17 8.38
N GLY A 117 -11.52 -24.30 7.39
CA GLY A 117 -11.63 -25.45 6.48
C GLY A 117 -10.71 -25.40 5.26
N PRO A 118 -10.81 -26.42 4.36
CA PRO A 118 -9.92 -26.57 3.20
C PRO A 118 -10.11 -25.49 2.11
N ASN A 119 -11.31 -24.89 2.01
CA ASN A 119 -11.60 -23.72 1.18
C ASN A 119 -11.55 -22.39 1.96
N GLY A 120 -10.93 -22.42 3.14
CA GLY A 120 -10.78 -21.27 4.02
C GLY A 120 -9.31 -20.98 4.31
N ILE A 121 -8.98 -20.78 5.58
CA ILE A 121 -7.63 -20.46 6.06
C ILE A 121 -6.56 -21.47 5.57
N GLN A 122 -6.93 -22.72 5.31
CA GLN A 122 -6.00 -23.72 4.77
C GLN A 122 -5.48 -23.37 3.36
N ARG A 123 -6.18 -22.50 2.60
CA ARG A 123 -5.66 -21.93 1.35
C ARG A 123 -4.44 -21.03 1.58
N LEU A 124 -4.42 -20.27 2.68
CA LEU A 124 -3.25 -19.48 3.08
C LEU A 124 -2.10 -20.40 3.53
N ASP A 125 -2.39 -21.46 4.28
CA ASP A 125 -1.39 -22.48 4.64
C ASP A 125 -0.74 -23.12 3.39
N THR A 126 -1.55 -23.52 2.40
CA THR A 126 -1.09 -24.05 1.11
C THR A 126 -0.24 -23.03 0.35
N LEU A 127 -0.68 -21.77 0.28
CA LEU A 127 0.08 -20.72 -0.41
C LEU A 127 1.47 -20.51 0.23
N ILE A 128 1.55 -20.44 1.56
CA ILE A 128 2.81 -20.36 2.31
C ILE A 128 3.72 -21.57 1.99
N ALA A 129 3.17 -22.77 2.03
CA ALA A 129 3.91 -24.01 1.79
C ALA A 129 4.43 -24.15 0.35
N LEU A 130 3.75 -23.55 -0.63
CA LEU A 130 4.16 -23.49 -2.04
C LEU A 130 5.15 -22.35 -2.31
N ALA A 131 4.94 -21.15 -1.76
CA ALA A 131 5.79 -19.98 -2.00
C ALA A 131 7.24 -20.21 -1.55
N LYS A 132 7.42 -20.90 -0.42
CA LYS A 132 8.72 -21.37 0.09
C LYS A 132 9.53 -22.21 -0.90
N GLN A 133 8.87 -22.99 -1.77
CA GLN A 133 9.54 -23.86 -2.74
C GLN A 133 10.23 -23.06 -3.86
N TYR A 134 9.89 -21.77 -3.99
CA TYR A 134 10.44 -20.83 -4.97
C TYR A 134 11.21 -19.66 -4.33
N ASN A 135 11.41 -19.69 -3.00
CA ASN A 135 11.98 -18.59 -2.21
C ASN A 135 11.19 -17.26 -2.35
N ILE A 136 9.88 -17.37 -2.61
CA ILE A 136 8.96 -16.23 -2.60
C ILE A 136 8.47 -16.03 -1.17
N TYR A 137 8.62 -14.81 -0.67
CA TYR A 137 7.95 -14.37 0.55
C TYR A 137 6.57 -13.81 0.24
N LEU A 138 5.70 -13.82 1.25
CA LEU A 138 4.34 -13.32 1.17
C LEU A 138 4.15 -12.06 2.01
N TYR A 139 3.18 -11.26 1.61
CA TYR A 139 2.87 -9.98 2.21
C TYR A 139 1.34 -9.96 2.40
N PHE A 140 0.88 -9.97 3.66
CA PHE A 140 -0.50 -10.30 4.03
C PHE A 140 -1.31 -9.04 4.35
N THR A 141 -2.25 -8.69 3.48
CA THR A 141 -3.22 -7.61 3.74
C THR A 141 -4.43 -8.13 4.53
N LEU A 142 -4.83 -7.44 5.61
CA LEU A 142 -5.78 -7.96 6.61
C LEU A 142 -7.27 -7.56 6.43
N THR A 143 -7.59 -6.53 5.64
CA THR A 143 -8.95 -6.17 5.21
C THR A 143 -8.91 -5.26 3.96
N ASN A 144 -10.06 -4.95 3.35
CA ASN A 144 -10.18 -3.96 2.27
C ASN A 144 -10.90 -2.71 2.76
N ASN A 145 -10.48 -1.52 2.31
CA ASN A 145 -11.29 -0.31 2.45
C ASN A 145 -12.61 -0.45 1.68
N TRP A 146 -12.51 -0.88 0.43
CA TRP A 146 -13.57 -0.91 -0.58
C TRP A 146 -14.48 -2.14 -0.49
N PHE A 147 -15.78 -1.95 -0.71
CA PHE A 147 -16.72 -3.05 -0.96
C PHE A 147 -17.88 -2.55 -1.84
N PRO A 148 -17.66 -2.38 -3.16
CA PRO A 148 -18.66 -1.78 -4.05
C PRO A 148 -19.90 -2.67 -4.18
N PHE A 149 -21.04 -2.19 -3.67
CA PHE A 149 -22.27 -2.96 -3.55
C PHE A 149 -23.06 -3.05 -4.87
N VAL A 150 -23.46 -4.28 -5.22
CA VAL A 150 -24.26 -4.63 -6.39
C VAL A 150 -25.75 -4.40 -6.11
N ASN A 151 -26.16 -3.13 -5.92
CA ASN A 151 -27.52 -2.78 -5.47
C ASN A 151 -28.61 -2.98 -6.56
N ASP A 152 -28.39 -2.50 -7.78
CA ASP A 152 -29.45 -2.37 -8.82
C ASP A 152 -29.05 -2.84 -10.23
N SER A 153 -27.89 -3.48 -10.40
CA SER A 153 -27.49 -4.08 -11.68
C SER A 153 -26.53 -5.25 -11.44
N PRO A 154 -26.81 -6.47 -11.94
CA PRO A 154 -25.94 -7.62 -11.69
C PRO A 154 -24.55 -7.37 -12.28
N SER A 155 -23.50 -7.61 -11.49
CA SER A 155 -22.13 -7.47 -11.95
C SER A 155 -21.86 -8.36 -13.17
N LEU A 156 -21.08 -7.83 -14.11
CA LEU A 156 -20.58 -8.59 -15.26
C LEU A 156 -19.48 -9.58 -14.86
N PHE A 157 -18.94 -9.45 -13.65
CA PHE A 157 -17.88 -10.29 -13.10
C PHE A 157 -18.43 -11.18 -11.97
N PRO A 158 -17.92 -12.41 -11.81
CA PRO A 158 -18.32 -13.28 -10.70
C PRO A 158 -17.80 -12.76 -9.36
N ARG A 159 -18.05 -13.53 -8.29
CA ARG A 159 -17.50 -13.27 -6.95
C ARG A 159 -15.97 -13.14 -6.98
N ASN A 160 -15.42 -12.33 -6.07
CA ASN A 160 -13.99 -12.19 -5.82
C ASN A 160 -13.19 -11.47 -6.94
N PHE A 161 -13.73 -10.35 -7.44
CA PHE A 161 -13.01 -9.29 -8.18
C PHE A 161 -12.91 -8.04 -7.30
N LEU A 162 -12.00 -7.09 -7.57
CA LEU A 162 -11.91 -5.84 -6.78
C LEU A 162 -13.23 -5.05 -6.80
N CYS A 163 -13.96 -5.14 -7.91
CA CYS A 163 -15.28 -4.55 -8.12
C CYS A 163 -16.47 -5.43 -7.67
N THR A 164 -16.21 -6.55 -6.98
CA THR A 164 -17.25 -7.47 -6.50
C THR A 164 -16.98 -8.01 -5.09
N ASP A 165 -17.70 -9.07 -4.73
CA ASP A 165 -17.91 -9.54 -3.36
C ASP A 165 -16.66 -10.25 -2.76
N TYR A 166 -15.85 -9.43 -2.06
CA TYR A 166 -14.77 -9.81 -1.12
C TYR A 166 -15.04 -9.34 0.32
N GLY A 167 -16.10 -8.58 0.56
CA GLY A 167 -16.32 -7.86 1.81
C GLY A 167 -15.24 -6.81 2.07
N GLY A 168 -14.78 -6.69 3.32
CA GLY A 168 -13.92 -5.61 3.81
C GLY A 168 -14.62 -4.74 4.85
N MET A 169 -14.06 -3.57 5.14
CA MET A 169 -14.51 -2.67 6.23
C MET A 169 -16.02 -2.39 6.20
N ASP A 170 -16.56 -2.09 5.01
CA ASP A 170 -17.96 -1.75 4.83
C ASP A 170 -18.93 -2.91 5.15
N LEU A 171 -18.49 -4.17 5.09
CA LEU A 171 -19.30 -5.32 5.52
C LEU A 171 -19.46 -5.34 7.05
N TYR A 172 -18.39 -5.05 7.80
CA TYR A 172 -18.49 -4.88 9.26
C TYR A 172 -19.36 -3.67 9.62
N VAL A 173 -19.30 -2.58 8.87
CA VAL A 173 -20.16 -1.41 9.06
C VAL A 173 -21.63 -1.77 8.78
N GLN A 174 -21.92 -2.44 7.67
CA GLN A 174 -23.27 -2.90 7.34
C GLN A 174 -23.88 -3.83 8.40
N GLU A 175 -23.10 -4.73 8.99
CA GLU A 175 -23.58 -5.60 10.07
C GLU A 175 -23.68 -4.82 11.40
N PHE A 176 -22.55 -4.34 11.94
CA PHE A 176 -22.44 -3.88 13.34
C PHE A 176 -22.54 -2.35 13.56
N GLY A 177 -22.48 -1.54 12.50
CA GLY A 177 -22.56 -0.07 12.60
C GLY A 177 -23.91 0.44 13.12
N VAL A 178 -23.91 1.63 13.73
CA VAL A 178 -25.10 2.34 14.24
C VAL A 178 -25.61 3.38 13.24
N THR A 179 -24.71 4.14 12.60
CA THR A 179 -25.01 5.13 11.56
C THR A 179 -24.83 4.59 10.15
N LYS A 180 -24.16 3.44 10.00
CA LYS A 180 -23.80 2.81 8.73
C LYS A 180 -22.92 3.70 7.84
N THR A 181 -22.10 4.54 8.46
CA THR A 181 -21.06 5.33 7.77
C THR A 181 -19.71 4.63 7.85
N HIS A 182 -18.91 4.68 6.78
CA HIS A 182 -17.66 3.93 6.65
C HIS A 182 -16.71 4.12 7.85
N ASP A 183 -16.64 5.34 8.38
CA ASP A 183 -15.77 5.73 9.47
C ASP A 183 -16.14 5.15 10.84
N GLU A 184 -17.29 4.47 10.96
CA GLU A 184 -17.55 3.59 12.09
C GLU A 184 -16.52 2.46 12.19
N PHE A 185 -15.93 1.99 11.09
CA PHE A 185 -14.87 0.97 11.17
C PHE A 185 -13.67 1.42 12.00
N TYR A 186 -13.32 2.72 11.92
CA TYR A 186 -12.21 3.31 12.67
C TYR A 186 -12.56 3.68 14.12
N THR A 187 -13.85 3.86 14.43
CA THR A 187 -14.30 4.53 15.66
C THR A 187 -15.23 3.71 16.55
N ASN A 188 -16.05 2.82 15.98
CA ASN A 188 -17.00 1.98 16.70
C ASN A 188 -16.28 0.78 17.32
N MET A 189 -16.27 0.71 18.66
CA MET A 189 -15.56 -0.32 19.40
C MET A 189 -16.13 -1.73 19.21
N THR A 190 -17.38 -1.89 18.77
CA THR A 190 -17.94 -3.20 18.40
C THR A 190 -17.29 -3.71 17.12
N ILE A 191 -17.31 -2.91 16.04
CA ILE A 191 -16.68 -3.27 14.76
C ILE A 191 -15.20 -3.61 14.96
N ARG A 192 -14.47 -2.77 15.69
CA ARG A 192 -13.06 -3.01 16.01
C ARG A 192 -12.84 -4.25 16.86
N GLY A 193 -13.75 -4.57 17.77
CA GLY A 193 -13.74 -5.81 18.54
C GLY A 193 -13.87 -7.04 17.65
N GLU A 194 -14.81 -7.03 16.70
CA GLU A 194 -15.03 -8.12 15.75
C GLU A 194 -13.84 -8.30 14.78
N PHE A 195 -13.36 -7.21 14.16
CA PHE A 195 -12.16 -7.25 13.31
C PHE A 195 -10.92 -7.75 14.07
N ASN A 196 -10.74 -7.31 15.31
CA ASN A 196 -9.61 -7.77 16.14
C ASN A 196 -9.66 -9.28 16.44
N LYS A 197 -10.82 -9.95 16.44
CA LYS A 197 -10.89 -11.44 16.53
C LYS A 197 -10.23 -12.09 15.32
N TYR A 198 -10.52 -11.58 14.11
CA TYR A 198 -9.98 -12.10 12.86
C TYR A 198 -8.47 -11.86 12.76
N VAL A 199 -8.03 -10.64 13.04
CA VAL A 199 -6.60 -10.28 13.13
C VAL A 199 -5.89 -11.15 14.16
N GLN A 200 -6.44 -11.30 15.38
CA GLN A 200 -5.84 -12.13 16.41
C GLN A 200 -5.69 -13.59 15.97
N PHE A 201 -6.70 -14.15 15.30
CA PHE A 201 -6.63 -15.53 14.79
C PHE A 201 -5.52 -15.69 13.74
N LEU A 202 -5.46 -14.82 12.72
CA LEU A 202 -4.45 -14.89 11.66
C LEU A 202 -3.03 -14.69 12.21
N VAL A 203 -2.82 -13.61 12.97
CA VAL A 203 -1.51 -13.26 13.51
C VAL A 203 -1.02 -14.35 14.46
N SER A 204 -1.88 -14.86 15.36
CA SER A 204 -1.50 -15.97 16.26
C SER A 204 -1.18 -17.27 15.52
N ARG A 205 -1.80 -17.50 14.34
CA ARG A 205 -1.54 -18.69 13.52
C ARG A 205 -0.16 -18.63 12.84
N TYR A 206 0.25 -17.45 12.37
CA TYR A 206 1.41 -17.30 11.50
C TYR A 206 2.58 -16.52 12.12
N ALA A 207 2.53 -16.06 13.39
CA ALA A 207 3.61 -15.28 14.02
C ALA A 207 5.01 -15.96 14.06
N ASN A 208 5.11 -17.25 13.73
CA ASN A 208 6.38 -17.99 13.63
C ASN A 208 6.73 -18.37 12.17
N GLU A 209 6.14 -17.71 11.17
CA GLU A 209 6.25 -18.06 9.75
C GLU A 209 7.12 -17.05 8.96
N PRO A 210 8.46 -17.20 8.93
CA PRO A 210 9.36 -16.26 8.23
C PRO A 210 9.15 -16.19 6.70
N GLY A 211 8.30 -17.06 6.11
CA GLY A 211 7.82 -16.89 4.75
C GLY A 211 6.88 -15.70 4.54
N ILE A 212 6.44 -15.02 5.61
CA ILE A 212 5.71 -13.74 5.56
C ILE A 212 6.70 -12.61 5.92
N ILE A 213 6.65 -11.47 5.22
CA ILE A 213 7.48 -10.31 5.58
C ILE A 213 6.75 -9.30 6.46
N ALA A 214 5.44 -9.11 6.24
CA ALA A 214 4.69 -8.04 6.87
C ALA A 214 3.18 -8.34 7.02
N TRP A 215 2.63 -7.79 8.10
CA TRP A 215 1.20 -7.57 8.31
C TRP A 215 0.80 -6.19 7.80
N GLU A 216 0.02 -6.13 6.73
CA GLU A 216 -0.54 -4.88 6.22
C GLU A 216 -1.97 -4.70 6.75
N LEU A 217 -2.21 -3.58 7.45
CA LEU A 217 -3.44 -3.38 8.22
C LEU A 217 -4.70 -3.38 7.34
N ALA A 218 -4.65 -2.78 6.15
CA ALA A 218 -5.73 -2.75 5.19
C ALA A 218 -5.23 -2.44 3.76
N ASN A 219 -5.95 -2.90 2.75
CA ASN A 219 -5.82 -2.34 1.41
C ASN A 219 -6.47 -0.95 1.40
N ASP A 220 -5.64 0.08 1.38
CA ASP A 220 -6.02 1.46 1.06
C ASP A 220 -7.07 2.12 1.98
N ALA A 221 -6.89 2.02 3.30
CA ALA A 221 -7.77 2.64 4.30
C ALA A 221 -7.85 4.18 4.18
N ARG A 222 -9.07 4.70 4.04
CA ARG A 222 -9.43 6.11 3.80
C ARG A 222 -10.69 6.49 4.59
N CYS A 223 -11.09 7.77 4.58
CA CYS A 223 -12.46 8.14 4.96
C CYS A 223 -13.47 7.81 3.85
N GLU A 224 -13.07 7.90 2.58
CA GLU A 224 -13.93 7.56 1.44
C GLU A 224 -13.93 6.05 1.19
N SER A 225 -15.13 5.46 1.05
CA SER A 225 -15.32 4.10 0.53
C SER A 225 -16.66 3.97 -0.21
N SER A 226 -17.17 2.75 -0.34
CA SER A 226 -18.45 2.42 -0.99
C SER A 226 -19.66 2.79 -0.11
N LEU A 227 -19.47 2.83 1.22
CA LEU A 227 -20.28 3.62 2.13
C LEU A 227 -19.72 5.04 2.31
N PRO A 228 -20.58 6.06 2.50
CA PRO A 228 -20.13 7.40 2.85
C PRO A 228 -19.58 7.47 4.28
N SER A 229 -18.60 8.34 4.54
CA SER A 229 -18.18 8.71 5.90
C SER A 229 -19.04 9.83 6.51
N SER A 230 -19.00 9.96 7.83
CA SER A 230 -19.45 11.15 8.54
C SER A 230 -18.54 12.37 8.27
N ASP A 231 -19.06 13.58 8.52
CA ASP A 231 -18.27 14.84 8.53
C ASP A 231 -17.18 14.87 9.64
N GLN A 232 -17.10 13.85 10.49
CA GLN A 232 -16.09 13.75 11.56
C GLN A 232 -14.84 12.97 11.12
N CYS A 233 -14.89 12.24 10.00
CA CYS A 233 -13.74 11.49 9.52
C CYS A 233 -12.64 12.42 8.97
N ASN A 234 -11.39 12.20 9.39
CA ASN A 234 -10.23 13.03 9.04
C ASN A 234 -8.92 12.25 9.25
N THR A 235 -7.78 12.89 8.95
CA THR A 235 -6.43 12.29 9.06
C THR A 235 -6.13 11.67 10.42
N ASN A 236 -6.59 12.27 11.53
CA ASN A 236 -6.38 11.73 12.86
C ASN A 236 -7.26 10.49 13.12
N THR A 237 -8.44 10.39 12.50
CA THR A 237 -9.34 9.23 12.65
C THR A 237 -8.67 7.98 12.08
N VAL A 238 -8.21 8.06 10.83
CA VAL A 238 -7.53 6.95 10.14
C VAL A 238 -6.16 6.66 10.76
N THR A 239 -5.38 7.69 11.11
CA THR A 239 -4.05 7.50 11.71
C THR A 239 -4.11 6.90 13.11
N LYS A 240 -5.10 7.28 13.93
CA LYS A 240 -5.32 6.66 15.24
C LYS A 240 -5.66 5.18 15.11
N TRP A 241 -6.55 4.81 14.17
CA TRP A 241 -6.87 3.40 13.93
C TRP A 241 -5.63 2.61 13.51
N HIS A 242 -4.82 3.13 12.58
CA HIS A 242 -3.57 2.48 12.17
C HIS A 242 -2.65 2.21 13.36
N ALA A 243 -2.36 3.22 14.17
CA ALA A 243 -1.44 3.08 15.30
C ALA A 243 -1.96 2.12 16.39
N GLU A 244 -3.27 2.16 16.70
CA GLU A 244 -3.86 1.26 17.70
C GLU A 244 -3.96 -0.20 17.21
N THR A 245 -4.24 -0.41 15.92
CA THR A 245 -4.30 -1.75 15.31
C THR A 245 -2.89 -2.33 15.12
N ALA A 246 -1.90 -1.53 14.69
CA ALA A 246 -0.50 -1.95 14.63
C ALA A 246 0.02 -2.38 16.02
N LYS A 247 -0.25 -1.57 17.05
CA LYS A 247 0.07 -1.91 18.44
C LYS A 247 -0.61 -3.19 18.93
N PHE A 248 -1.84 -3.46 18.49
CA PHE A 248 -2.54 -4.71 18.80
C PHE A 248 -1.82 -5.92 18.16
N ILE A 249 -1.48 -5.84 16.87
CA ILE A 249 -0.69 -6.89 16.18
C ILE A 249 0.66 -7.08 16.86
N ARG A 250 1.40 -6.01 17.18
CA ARG A 250 2.70 -6.05 17.86
C ARG A 250 2.63 -6.69 19.26
N SER A 251 1.46 -6.68 19.90
CA SER A 251 1.24 -7.37 21.20
C SER A 251 1.04 -8.88 21.08
N ILE A 252 0.79 -9.39 19.87
CA ILE A 252 0.64 -10.82 19.54
C ILE A 252 1.92 -11.33 18.88
N ASP A 253 2.51 -10.52 18.00
CA ASP A 253 3.62 -10.87 17.12
C ASP A 253 4.79 -9.87 17.24
N PRO A 254 5.92 -10.26 17.86
CA PRO A 254 7.13 -9.45 17.95
C PRO A 254 8.13 -9.68 16.80
N ASN A 255 7.81 -10.55 15.83
CA ASN A 255 8.74 -11.04 14.81
C ASN A 255 8.56 -10.32 13.47
N HIS A 256 7.31 -10.22 12.98
CA HIS A 256 7.01 -9.66 11.66
C HIS A 256 7.02 -8.13 11.64
N LEU A 257 7.20 -7.57 10.44
CA LEU A 257 6.98 -6.14 10.21
C LEU A 257 5.47 -5.83 10.14
N ILE A 258 5.11 -4.59 10.41
CA ILE A 258 3.73 -4.08 10.36
C ILE A 258 3.71 -2.81 9.51
N THR A 259 2.72 -2.70 8.62
CA THR A 259 2.66 -1.62 7.61
C THR A 259 1.23 -1.18 7.31
N SER A 260 1.05 0.03 6.79
CA SER A 260 -0.27 0.67 6.65
C SER A 260 -1.11 0.11 5.51
N GLY A 261 -0.57 0.03 4.30
CA GLY A 261 -1.28 -0.30 3.05
C GLY A 261 -2.01 0.87 2.39
N THR A 262 -1.78 2.09 2.89
CA THR A 262 -2.27 3.36 2.37
C THR A 262 -1.83 3.65 0.93
N HIS A 263 -2.64 4.42 0.19
CA HIS A 263 -2.25 5.01 -1.12
C HIS A 263 -1.02 5.94 -1.06
N GLY A 264 -0.63 6.40 0.13
CA GLY A 264 0.51 7.30 0.34
C GLY A 264 0.14 8.79 0.45
N PHE A 265 -1.15 9.15 0.44
CA PHE A 265 -1.60 10.55 0.57
C PHE A 265 -1.02 11.27 1.77
N PHE A 266 -0.70 12.55 1.60
CA PHE A 266 -0.16 13.42 2.63
C PHE A 266 -1.18 14.47 3.06
N CYS A 267 -1.02 14.97 4.28
CA CYS A 267 -1.56 16.26 4.67
C CYS A 267 -0.53 17.05 5.50
N PRO A 268 0.48 17.68 4.89
CA PRO A 268 1.52 18.38 5.65
C PRO A 268 0.99 19.56 6.48
N THR A 269 -0.21 20.06 6.16
CA THR A 269 -0.96 21.10 6.89
C THR A 269 -1.84 20.56 8.02
N CYS A 270 -2.10 19.25 8.11
CA CYS A 270 -2.99 18.69 9.12
C CYS A 270 -2.33 18.65 10.51
N PRO A 271 -3.14 18.64 11.59
CA PRO A 271 -2.65 18.21 12.90
C PRO A 271 -2.06 16.80 12.81
N LYS A 272 -0.97 16.57 13.53
CA LYS A 272 -0.22 15.30 13.59
C LYS A 272 -0.44 14.63 14.95
N LEU A 273 -0.78 13.35 14.97
CA LEU A 273 -0.78 12.52 16.19
C LEU A 273 0.64 12.06 16.55
N PHE A 274 1.48 11.84 15.54
CA PHE A 274 2.86 11.39 15.65
C PHE A 274 3.77 12.39 14.95
N PRO A 275 3.96 13.61 15.48
CA PRO A 275 4.86 14.58 14.88
C PRO A 275 6.32 14.07 14.85
N PRO A 276 7.07 14.31 13.76
CA PRO A 276 8.45 13.84 13.64
C PRO A 276 9.35 14.47 14.72
N SER A 277 10.12 13.62 15.41
CA SER A 277 10.98 14.06 16.52
C SER A 277 12.24 14.78 16.01
N PRO A 278 12.63 15.93 16.59
CA PRO A 278 13.85 16.63 16.18
C PRO A 278 15.09 15.79 16.55
N ALA A 279 15.91 15.47 15.54
CA ALA A 279 17.05 14.57 15.67
C ALA A 279 18.02 15.00 16.81
N PRO A 280 18.32 14.12 17.80
CA PRO A 280 19.20 14.44 18.92
C PRO A 280 20.58 14.94 18.47
N GLY A 281 21.05 16.04 19.06
CA GLY A 281 22.36 16.62 18.76
C GLY A 281 22.44 17.42 17.44
N SER A 282 21.35 17.56 16.69
CA SER A 282 21.34 18.42 15.50
C SER A 282 21.44 19.91 15.87
N SER A 283 22.65 20.47 15.81
CA SER A 283 22.83 21.91 15.63
C SER A 283 22.03 22.36 14.39
N ARG A 284 21.43 23.56 14.41
CA ARG A 284 20.65 24.14 13.28
C ARG A 284 21.51 24.42 12.02
N LYS A 285 22.04 23.37 11.39
CA LYS A 285 22.31 23.39 9.95
C LYS A 285 20.96 23.55 9.25
N ARG A 286 20.94 24.25 8.11
CA ARG A 286 19.79 24.26 7.22
C ARG A 286 19.63 22.87 6.62
N THR A 287 18.84 22.01 7.26
CA THR A 287 18.12 20.98 6.53
C THR A 287 17.26 21.68 5.48
N ASP A 288 17.15 21.11 4.29
CA ASP A 288 16.16 21.61 3.34
C ASP A 288 14.79 21.36 3.98
N GLY A 289 14.06 22.44 4.29
CA GLY A 289 12.93 22.36 5.22
C GLY A 289 11.93 21.30 4.75
N GLY A 290 11.54 20.38 5.63
CA GLY A 290 10.92 19.08 5.33
C GLY A 290 9.61 19.11 4.53
N LEU A 291 8.98 17.96 4.32
CA LEU A 291 7.95 17.72 3.29
C LEU A 291 6.96 18.89 3.11
N MET A 292 6.32 19.34 4.19
CA MET A 292 5.52 20.58 4.26
C MET A 292 6.15 21.77 3.51
N SER A 293 7.36 22.16 3.89
CA SER A 293 8.04 23.31 3.31
C SER A 293 8.50 23.05 1.88
N ARG A 294 8.74 21.79 1.47
CA ARG A 294 8.98 21.41 0.06
C ARG A 294 7.71 21.54 -0.77
N VAL A 295 6.59 20.99 -0.32
CA VAL A 295 5.27 21.12 -0.97
C VAL A 295 4.91 22.60 -1.13
N LEU A 296 5.05 23.43 -0.08
CA LEU A 296 4.86 24.89 -0.19
C LEU A 296 5.84 25.57 -1.16
N ARG A 297 7.10 25.11 -1.27
CA ARG A 297 8.06 25.60 -2.29
C ARG A 297 7.61 25.22 -3.70
N MET A 298 7.13 23.99 -3.91
CA MET A 298 6.66 23.49 -5.22
C MET A 298 5.41 24.23 -5.67
N ILE A 299 4.38 24.35 -4.82
CA ILE A 299 3.18 25.17 -5.06
C ILE A 299 3.56 26.60 -5.48
N ALA A 300 4.51 27.22 -4.78
CA ALA A 300 4.97 28.58 -5.06
C ALA A 300 5.78 28.71 -6.37
N LEU A 301 6.40 27.63 -6.87
CA LEU A 301 7.06 27.59 -8.18
C LEU A 301 6.05 27.33 -9.30
N GLU A 302 5.14 26.39 -9.12
CA GLU A 302 4.10 26.00 -10.07
C GLU A 302 3.18 27.18 -10.41
N ARG A 303 2.68 27.89 -9.38
CA ARG A 303 1.91 29.14 -9.56
C ARG A 303 2.71 30.22 -10.32
N ARG A 304 4.04 30.29 -10.15
CA ARG A 304 4.89 31.22 -10.92
C ARG A 304 5.00 30.80 -12.38
N VAL A 305 5.08 29.50 -12.69
CA VAL A 305 5.05 28.97 -14.07
C VAL A 305 3.70 29.27 -14.72
N MET A 306 2.59 28.96 -14.06
CA MET A 306 1.23 29.28 -14.55
C MET A 306 1.07 30.79 -14.82
N SER A 307 1.52 31.66 -13.91
CA SER A 307 1.46 33.13 -14.08
C SER A 307 2.31 33.66 -15.24
N ARG A 308 3.35 32.91 -15.68
CA ARG A 308 4.16 33.25 -16.84
C ARG A 308 3.52 32.76 -18.13
N ALA A 309 2.95 31.56 -18.13
CA ALA A 309 2.22 31.00 -19.27
C ALA A 309 1.01 31.88 -19.64
N SER A 310 0.21 32.30 -18.65
CA SER A 310 -0.93 33.21 -18.88
C SER A 310 -0.53 34.64 -19.24
N GLY A 311 0.74 35.02 -19.02
CA GLY A 311 1.27 36.37 -19.27
C GLY A 311 1.53 36.72 -20.74
N ALA A 312 1.41 35.77 -21.67
CA ALA A 312 1.86 35.95 -23.06
C ALA A 312 0.96 36.86 -23.93
N ASN A 313 -0.35 36.93 -23.66
CA ASN A 313 -1.33 37.66 -24.49
C ASN A 313 -1.75 39.05 -23.94
N GLY A 314 -1.05 39.57 -22.93
CA GLY A 314 -1.34 40.88 -22.33
C GLY A 314 -0.77 42.07 -23.12
N MET A 315 -1.56 42.68 -24.01
CA MET A 315 -1.13 43.86 -24.77
C MET A 315 -0.93 45.08 -23.86
N LYS A 316 0.32 45.57 -23.73
CA LYS A 316 0.69 46.62 -22.77
C LYS A 316 0.27 48.03 -23.23
N VAL A 317 -0.68 48.65 -22.53
CA VAL A 317 -1.02 50.07 -22.68
C VAL A 317 -1.00 50.80 -21.33
N ARG A 318 -0.07 51.76 -21.19
CA ARG A 318 -0.04 52.87 -20.21
C ARG A 318 -0.59 52.61 -18.78
N GLY A 319 -0.07 51.59 -18.09
CA GLY A 319 0.24 51.68 -16.66
C GLY A 319 -0.90 51.59 -15.64
N LEU A 320 -2.14 51.31 -16.02
CA LEU A 320 -3.19 50.89 -15.08
C LEU A 320 -3.44 49.37 -15.19
N TRP A 321 -3.56 48.71 -14.04
CA TRP A 321 -3.99 47.32 -13.96
C TRP A 321 -5.51 47.25 -13.87
N THR A 322 -6.16 46.74 -14.93
CA THR A 322 -7.55 46.29 -14.89
C THR A 322 -7.57 44.82 -15.29
N ALA A 323 -7.79 43.92 -14.32
CA ALA A 323 -7.93 42.49 -14.57
C ALA A 323 -9.24 42.19 -15.31
N PRO A 324 -9.29 41.21 -16.23
CA PRO A 324 -10.54 40.75 -16.83
C PRO A 324 -11.50 40.20 -15.77
N SER A 325 -12.80 40.47 -15.91
CA SER A 325 -13.86 40.06 -14.97
C SER A 325 -14.14 38.54 -14.93
N GLU A 326 -13.40 37.75 -15.70
CA GLU A 326 -13.59 36.32 -15.92
C GLU A 326 -12.52 35.45 -15.22
N ALA A 327 -11.59 36.07 -14.48
CA ALA A 327 -10.64 35.39 -13.60
C ALA A 327 -11.30 34.81 -12.32
N LYS A 328 -12.38 34.02 -12.48
CA LYS A 328 -13.14 33.42 -11.39
C LYS A 328 -12.63 32.03 -10.99
N ARG A 329 -11.80 32.02 -9.95
CA ARG A 329 -11.61 30.92 -8.98
C ARG A 329 -11.25 29.53 -9.55
N GLN A 330 -9.94 29.27 -9.64
CA GLN A 330 -9.38 27.98 -9.23
C GLN A 330 -8.57 28.19 -7.95
N SER A 331 -9.08 27.72 -6.82
CA SER A 331 -8.37 27.76 -5.51
C SER A 331 -9.07 26.90 -4.44
N SER A 332 -8.88 25.58 -4.51
CA SER A 332 -8.39 24.88 -3.32
C SER A 332 -6.87 24.80 -3.48
N ASP A 333 -6.13 25.34 -2.52
CA ASP A 333 -4.77 25.85 -2.79
C ASP A 333 -3.68 24.76 -2.95
N ILE A 334 -4.05 23.49 -2.71
CA ILE A 334 -3.20 22.29 -2.66
C ILE A 334 -4.00 21.11 -3.25
N GLY A 335 -3.37 20.27 -4.08
CA GLY A 335 -3.99 19.08 -4.68
C GLY A 335 -4.43 18.01 -3.67
N SER A 336 -5.36 17.14 -4.07
CA SER A 336 -6.03 16.17 -3.17
C SER A 336 -5.08 15.16 -2.53
N ALA A 337 -4.02 14.75 -3.22
CA ALA A 337 -2.98 13.87 -2.69
C ALA A 337 -2.10 14.51 -1.58
N PHE A 338 -2.22 15.82 -1.36
CA PHE A 338 -1.40 16.60 -0.41
C PHE A 338 -2.20 17.43 0.61
N ASN A 339 -3.53 17.37 0.59
CA ASN A 339 -4.39 18.21 1.42
C ASN A 339 -5.27 17.44 2.43
N GLY A 340 -5.11 16.12 2.52
CA GLY A 340 -5.86 15.26 3.44
C GLY A 340 -7.31 14.98 3.06
N ALA A 341 -7.76 15.30 1.83
CA ALA A 341 -9.15 15.08 1.38
C ALA A 341 -9.66 13.65 1.57
N PHE A 342 -8.79 12.65 1.38
CA PHE A 342 -9.11 11.23 1.56
C PHE A 342 -9.11 10.78 3.03
N GLY A 343 -8.85 11.68 3.99
CA GLY A 343 -8.70 11.35 5.41
C GLY A 343 -7.41 10.64 5.77
N VAL A 344 -6.38 10.69 4.90
CA VAL A 344 -5.11 9.98 5.06
C VAL A 344 -3.95 10.97 5.13
N ASP A 345 -2.99 10.70 6.02
CA ASP A 345 -1.73 11.44 6.14
C ASP A 345 -0.58 10.48 6.43
N SER A 346 -0.01 9.93 5.37
CA SER A 346 0.91 8.78 5.41
C SER A 346 2.25 9.12 6.07
N GLU A 347 2.62 10.40 6.16
CA GLU A 347 3.76 10.89 6.94
C GLU A 347 3.51 10.75 8.46
N ASP A 348 2.27 10.98 8.92
CA ASP A 348 1.89 10.80 10.34
C ASP A 348 1.71 9.31 10.69
N ILE A 349 1.12 8.54 9.76
CA ILE A 349 0.96 7.07 9.90
C ILE A 349 2.33 6.38 9.95
N LEU A 350 3.27 6.73 9.05
CA LEU A 350 4.61 6.14 9.04
C LEU A 350 5.40 6.49 10.32
N ASN A 351 5.19 7.65 10.91
CA ASN A 351 5.85 8.02 12.16
C ASN A 351 5.20 7.42 13.43
N ALA A 352 4.09 6.67 13.31
CA ALA A 352 3.51 5.90 14.42
C ALA A 352 4.51 4.84 14.96
N PRO A 353 4.56 4.55 16.27
CA PRO A 353 5.63 3.71 16.84
C PRO A 353 5.68 2.28 16.29
N ASP A 354 4.51 1.63 16.16
CA ASP A 354 4.38 0.21 15.83
C ASP A 354 4.20 -0.06 14.32
N ILE A 355 4.37 0.97 13.46
CA ILE A 355 4.45 0.84 11.99
C ILE A 355 5.93 0.81 11.60
N ASP A 356 6.43 -0.28 11.02
CA ASP A 356 7.87 -0.44 10.77
C ASP A 356 8.32 0.19 9.44
N PHE A 357 7.46 0.21 8.43
CA PHE A 357 7.70 0.82 7.12
C PHE A 357 6.40 1.39 6.52
N GLY A 358 6.54 2.26 5.52
CA GLY A 358 5.41 2.93 4.86
C GLY A 358 5.08 2.37 3.49
N THR A 359 3.85 2.60 3.03
CA THR A 359 3.40 2.21 1.69
C THR A 359 2.76 3.36 0.95
N PHE A 360 2.92 3.34 -0.37
CA PHE A 360 2.12 4.13 -1.29
C PHE A 360 1.73 3.31 -2.52
N GLN A 361 0.70 3.79 -3.22
CA GLN A 361 0.21 3.19 -4.46
C GLN A 361 0.31 4.21 -5.61
N LEU A 362 0.28 3.72 -6.85
CA LEU A 362 0.50 4.55 -8.05
C LEU A 362 -0.38 4.11 -9.23
N PHE A 363 -1.57 4.71 -9.27
CA PHE A 363 -2.57 4.56 -10.33
C PHE A 363 -3.02 5.95 -10.81
N PRO A 364 -2.43 6.53 -11.87
CA PRO A 364 -2.82 7.85 -12.36
C PRO A 364 -4.14 7.86 -13.13
N ASP A 365 -4.62 6.71 -13.61
CA ASP A 365 -5.98 6.59 -14.19
C ASP A 365 -7.11 6.82 -13.16
N GLN A 366 -6.79 6.81 -11.86
CA GLN A 366 -7.74 6.88 -10.75
C GLN A 366 -7.46 7.99 -9.73
N THR A 367 -6.33 8.69 -9.83
CA THR A 367 -5.87 9.59 -8.75
C THR A 367 -4.96 10.68 -9.29
N ASN A 368 -5.23 11.92 -8.88
CA ASN A 368 -4.39 13.07 -9.20
C ASN A 368 -3.24 13.19 -8.19
N TYR A 369 -2.00 13.17 -8.69
CA TYR A 369 -0.78 13.40 -7.89
C TYR A 369 -0.20 14.82 -8.08
N GLY A 370 -0.91 15.68 -8.82
CA GLY A 370 -0.62 17.09 -8.96
C GLY A 370 -0.61 17.81 -7.61
N ILE A 371 0.34 18.73 -7.46
CA ILE A 371 0.59 19.47 -6.22
C ILE A 371 -0.38 20.66 -6.08
N THR A 372 -0.90 21.19 -7.19
CA THR A 372 -2.06 22.12 -7.19
C THR A 372 -3.38 21.38 -7.47
N GLY A 373 -4.50 22.02 -7.12
CA GLY A 373 -5.86 21.49 -7.36
C GLY A 373 -6.35 21.63 -8.80
N THR A 374 -5.57 21.18 -9.77
CA THR A 374 -5.97 21.08 -11.19
C THR A 374 -6.92 19.89 -11.43
N GLU A 375 -7.67 19.93 -12.53
CA GLU A 375 -8.54 18.82 -12.93
C GLU A 375 -7.72 17.66 -13.52
N VAL A 376 -8.10 16.42 -13.16
CA VAL A 376 -7.44 15.21 -13.62
C VAL A 376 -7.57 15.08 -15.14
N GLN A 377 -6.46 14.89 -15.83
CA GLN A 377 -6.44 14.45 -17.22
C GLN A 377 -6.11 12.95 -17.26
N PRO A 378 -6.80 12.13 -18.06
CA PRO A 378 -6.46 10.71 -18.17
C PRO A 378 -5.04 10.55 -18.75
N PRO A 379 -4.27 9.52 -18.35
CA PRO A 379 -2.90 9.31 -18.84
C PRO A 379 -2.74 9.21 -20.37
N SER A 380 -3.85 8.97 -21.10
CA SER A 380 -3.89 8.93 -22.55
C SER A 380 -4.03 10.29 -23.24
N SER A 381 -4.35 11.39 -22.54
CA SER A 381 -4.43 12.74 -23.14
C SER A 381 -3.17 13.59 -22.91
N ASP A 382 -2.49 13.44 -21.78
CA ASP A 382 -1.15 14.01 -21.55
C ASP A 382 -0.26 13.05 -20.74
N PHE A 383 0.33 12.09 -21.46
CA PHE A 383 1.20 11.08 -20.86
C PHE A 383 2.49 11.68 -20.29
N ASP A 384 3.07 12.68 -20.96
CA ASP A 384 4.35 13.26 -20.54
C ASP A 384 4.17 14.06 -19.24
N ASN A 385 3.08 14.83 -19.09
CA ASN A 385 2.77 15.46 -17.81
C ASN A 385 2.47 14.42 -16.73
N THR A 386 1.66 13.40 -17.04
CA THR A 386 1.36 12.29 -16.11
C THR A 386 2.62 11.60 -15.60
N LEU A 387 3.60 11.35 -16.48
CA LEU A 387 4.87 10.73 -16.12
C LEU A 387 5.70 11.63 -15.21
N ASN A 388 5.74 12.94 -15.46
CA ASN A 388 6.43 13.91 -14.61
C ASN A 388 5.77 14.05 -13.22
N GLU A 389 4.44 14.06 -13.14
CA GLU A 389 3.69 14.08 -11.88
C GLU A 389 3.93 12.82 -11.06
N THR A 390 3.87 11.63 -11.69
CA THR A 390 4.08 10.35 -11.00
C THR A 390 5.54 10.13 -10.56
N ILE A 391 6.54 10.63 -11.31
CA ILE A 391 7.93 10.70 -10.86
C ILE A 391 8.09 11.66 -9.66
N SER A 392 7.39 12.80 -9.69
CA SER A 392 7.37 13.76 -8.57
C SER A 392 6.70 13.17 -7.32
N TRP A 393 5.67 12.35 -7.50
CA TRP A 393 5.02 11.59 -6.43
C TRP A 393 5.96 10.60 -5.74
N ILE A 394 6.63 9.73 -6.50
CA ILE A 394 7.64 8.79 -5.98
C ILE A 394 8.76 9.54 -5.24
N SER A 395 9.14 10.71 -5.73
CA SER A 395 10.12 11.57 -5.08
C SER A 395 9.64 12.07 -3.71
N ALA A 396 8.39 12.56 -3.60
CA ALA A 396 7.81 12.98 -2.33
C ALA A 396 7.70 11.82 -1.30
N GLN A 397 7.49 10.58 -1.76
CA GLN A 397 7.46 9.39 -0.91
C GLN A 397 8.85 9.02 -0.37
N THR A 398 9.88 9.06 -1.23
CA THR A 398 11.27 8.83 -0.79
C THR A 398 11.79 9.99 0.08
N ASP A 399 11.35 11.23 -0.15
CA ASP A 399 11.61 12.35 0.76
C ASP A 399 11.01 12.12 2.16
N SER A 400 9.78 11.61 2.24
CA SER A 400 9.10 11.24 3.50
C SER A 400 9.89 10.15 4.23
N MET A 401 10.22 9.07 3.52
CA MET A 401 11.06 7.95 3.97
C MET A 401 12.38 8.42 4.62
N HIS A 402 13.16 9.24 3.91
CA HIS A 402 14.44 9.79 4.41
C HIS A 402 14.26 10.77 5.58
N SER A 403 13.11 11.43 5.68
CA SER A 403 12.82 12.40 6.76
C SER A 403 12.39 11.75 8.08
N ILE A 404 11.71 10.59 8.01
CA ILE A 404 11.26 9.81 9.18
C ILE A 404 12.31 8.76 9.58
N GLY A 405 13.10 8.26 8.63
CA GLY A 405 14.15 7.25 8.89
C GLY A 405 13.62 5.83 9.03
N LYS A 406 12.54 5.51 8.30
CA LYS A 406 11.95 4.16 8.14
C LYS A 406 11.85 3.84 6.64
N PRO A 407 11.80 2.56 6.21
CA PRO A 407 11.68 2.22 4.80
C PRO A 407 10.31 2.63 4.22
N VAL A 408 10.23 2.76 2.89
CA VAL A 408 8.97 2.88 2.15
C VAL A 408 8.98 1.91 0.96
N VAL A 409 7.80 1.37 0.65
CA VAL A 409 7.54 0.43 -0.44
C VAL A 409 6.45 1.01 -1.36
N LEU A 410 6.66 0.92 -2.67
CA LEU A 410 5.58 1.10 -3.65
C LEU A 410 4.76 -0.21 -3.70
N SER A 411 3.63 -0.29 -2.99
CA SER A 411 2.91 -1.57 -2.75
C SER A 411 1.93 -1.97 -3.86
N ALA A 412 1.57 -1.04 -4.75
CA ALA A 412 0.81 -1.30 -5.96
C ALA A 412 1.07 -0.21 -7.01
N PHE A 413 1.30 -0.58 -8.28
CA PHE A 413 1.34 0.37 -9.39
C PHE A 413 0.85 -0.23 -10.70
N GLY A 414 0.20 0.58 -11.54
CA GLY A 414 -0.32 0.15 -12.83
C GLY A 414 -0.77 1.31 -13.72
N LEU A 415 -1.06 0.98 -14.99
CA LEU A 415 -1.68 1.87 -15.96
C LEU A 415 -2.77 1.12 -16.71
N VAL A 416 -3.90 1.78 -17.01
CA VAL A 416 -4.97 1.17 -17.81
C VAL A 416 -4.58 1.22 -19.28
N THR A 417 -4.31 0.04 -19.86
CA THR A 417 -3.88 -0.08 -21.25
C THR A 417 -5.08 -0.16 -22.20
N GLN A 418 -4.86 0.14 -23.48
CA GLN A 418 -5.94 0.17 -24.50
C GLN A 418 -6.71 -1.17 -24.59
N ASP A 419 -6.02 -2.30 -24.43
CA ASP A 419 -6.59 -3.65 -24.48
C ASP A 419 -7.37 -4.04 -23.19
N ASN A 420 -7.16 -3.30 -22.10
CA ASN A 420 -7.75 -3.56 -20.77
C ASN A 420 -8.91 -2.61 -20.40
N LEU A 421 -9.19 -1.61 -21.23
CA LEU A 421 -10.09 -0.51 -20.90
C LEU A 421 -11.59 -0.87 -20.91
N LEU A 422 -11.96 -2.07 -21.40
CA LEU A 422 -13.30 -2.66 -21.23
C LEU A 422 -13.45 -3.46 -19.93
N GLN A 423 -12.33 -3.79 -19.29
CA GLN A 423 -12.21 -4.53 -18.03
C GLN A 423 -11.95 -3.59 -16.86
N PHE A 424 -11.54 -2.35 -17.12
CA PHE A 424 -11.23 -1.35 -16.10
C PHE A 424 -12.46 -0.90 -15.32
N VAL A 425 -12.45 -1.24 -14.02
CA VAL A 425 -13.41 -0.79 -13.03
C VAL A 425 -12.67 0.03 -11.96
N PRO A 426 -13.12 1.27 -11.63
CA PRO A 426 -12.53 2.05 -10.54
C PRO A 426 -12.73 1.35 -9.18
N VAL A 427 -11.84 1.60 -8.22
CA VAL A 427 -11.85 0.94 -6.89
C VAL A 427 -13.17 1.08 -6.10
N ASN A 428 -14.02 2.05 -6.45
CA ASN A 428 -15.28 2.33 -5.79
C ASN A 428 -16.52 2.13 -6.70
N ASP A 429 -16.41 1.31 -7.75
CA ASP A 429 -17.51 0.98 -8.67
C ASP A 429 -17.63 -0.55 -8.88
N THR A 430 -18.78 -0.99 -9.38
CA THR A 430 -19.08 -2.36 -9.83
C THR A 430 -19.00 -2.50 -11.36
N CYS A 431 -19.07 -1.38 -12.08
CA CYS A 431 -19.21 -1.34 -13.54
C CYS A 431 -17.94 -0.85 -14.25
N PRO A 432 -17.54 -1.45 -15.39
CA PRO A 432 -16.49 -0.90 -16.23
C PRO A 432 -16.82 0.52 -16.71
N VAL A 433 -15.82 1.40 -16.70
CA VAL A 433 -15.97 2.83 -17.11
C VAL A 433 -16.49 2.96 -18.54
N VAL A 434 -16.19 1.98 -19.39
CA VAL A 434 -16.51 1.99 -20.82
C VAL A 434 -17.40 0.80 -21.18
N LYS A 435 -18.58 1.07 -21.72
CA LYS A 435 -19.48 0.04 -22.23
C LYS A 435 -19.13 -0.28 -23.69
N PRO A 436 -19.18 -1.54 -24.17
CA PRO A 436 -18.69 -1.91 -25.52
C PRO A 436 -19.28 -1.09 -26.69
N GLN A 437 -20.53 -0.64 -26.57
CA GLN A 437 -21.19 0.23 -27.57
C GLN A 437 -20.64 1.66 -27.62
N GLN A 438 -20.06 2.14 -26.51
CA GLN A 438 -19.32 3.40 -26.46
C GLN A 438 -17.93 3.19 -27.04
N ASP A 439 -17.27 2.08 -26.69
CA ASP A 439 -15.92 1.79 -27.17
C ASP A 439 -15.83 1.68 -28.70
N GLN A 440 -16.74 0.92 -29.32
CA GLN A 440 -16.85 0.87 -30.79
C GLN A 440 -17.01 2.27 -31.42
N LYS A 441 -17.65 3.22 -30.75
CA LYS A 441 -17.75 4.61 -31.24
C LYS A 441 -16.45 5.40 -31.05
N ARG A 442 -15.66 5.12 -30.00
CA ARG A 442 -14.32 5.71 -29.79
C ARG A 442 -13.32 5.21 -30.83
N GLN A 443 -13.24 3.88 -31.02
CA GLN A 443 -12.38 3.25 -32.02
C GLN A 443 -12.69 3.81 -33.43
N ASN A 444 -13.97 3.86 -33.81
CA ASN A 444 -14.42 4.42 -35.10
C ASN A 444 -14.22 5.95 -35.25
N SER A 445 -13.87 6.68 -34.18
CA SER A 445 -13.56 8.12 -34.22
C SER A 445 -12.08 8.44 -33.95
N GLY A 446 -11.22 7.44 -33.78
CA GLY A 446 -9.80 7.64 -33.46
C GLY A 446 -9.55 8.19 -32.05
N ALA A 447 -10.53 8.08 -31.15
CA ALA A 447 -10.43 8.60 -29.79
C ALA A 447 -9.67 7.60 -28.89
N ASN A 448 -8.35 7.75 -28.85
CA ASN A 448 -7.48 6.96 -27.97
C ASN A 448 -7.81 7.24 -26.49
N ALA A 449 -8.05 6.17 -25.74
CA ALA A 449 -8.21 6.19 -24.30
C ALA A 449 -7.49 4.99 -23.71
N GLY A 450 -6.88 5.14 -22.54
CA GLY A 450 -5.88 4.19 -22.04
C GLY A 450 -4.54 4.32 -22.77
N VAL A 451 -3.47 3.89 -22.12
CA VAL A 451 -2.10 4.00 -22.64
C VAL A 451 -1.75 2.87 -23.61
N ASN A 452 -0.77 3.11 -24.48
CA ASN A 452 -0.18 2.07 -25.34
C ASN A 452 1.03 1.38 -24.69
N GLN A 453 1.43 0.23 -25.23
CA GLN A 453 2.56 -0.59 -24.75
C GLN A 453 3.89 0.17 -24.57
N GLN A 454 4.20 1.16 -25.43
CA GLN A 454 5.42 1.96 -25.30
C GLN A 454 5.34 2.92 -24.11
N GLN A 455 4.15 3.49 -23.87
CA GLN A 455 3.87 4.32 -22.69
C GLN A 455 3.93 3.49 -21.41
N VAL A 456 3.31 2.29 -21.37
CA VAL A 456 3.43 1.34 -20.26
C VAL A 456 4.90 1.04 -19.96
N THR A 457 5.66 0.63 -20.98
CA THR A 457 7.08 0.31 -20.85
C THR A 457 7.90 1.51 -20.36
N SER A 458 7.61 2.71 -20.83
CA SER A 458 8.32 3.93 -20.43
C SER A 458 8.03 4.31 -18.97
N ALA A 459 6.76 4.28 -18.56
CA ALA A 459 6.34 4.56 -17.20
C ALA A 459 6.88 3.53 -16.21
N TYR A 460 6.73 2.23 -16.49
CA TYR A 460 7.21 1.16 -15.61
C TYR A 460 8.73 1.26 -15.38
N ASN A 461 9.53 1.43 -16.45
CA ASN A 461 10.98 1.58 -16.29
C ASN A 461 11.34 2.85 -15.50
N ALA A 462 10.68 3.98 -15.76
CA ALA A 462 10.93 5.24 -15.05
C ALA A 462 10.54 5.16 -13.56
N TRP A 463 9.40 4.54 -13.23
CA TRP A 463 8.94 4.37 -11.84
C TRP A 463 9.81 3.40 -11.05
N LEU A 464 10.17 2.25 -11.64
CA LEU A 464 11.10 1.29 -11.04
C LEU A 464 12.48 1.94 -10.80
N GLN A 465 13.00 2.68 -11.79
CA GLN A 465 14.27 3.40 -11.65
C GLN A 465 14.19 4.49 -10.57
N GLN A 466 13.18 5.36 -10.60
CA GLN A 466 13.03 6.45 -9.64
C GLN A 466 12.85 5.93 -8.21
N GLY A 467 12.09 4.84 -8.04
CA GLY A 467 11.88 4.18 -6.76
C GLY A 467 13.18 3.70 -6.14
N PHE A 468 13.93 2.85 -6.84
CA PHE A 468 15.20 2.33 -6.33
C PHE A 468 16.30 3.40 -6.22
N GLN A 469 16.38 4.36 -7.16
CA GLN A 469 17.36 5.46 -7.06
C GLN A 469 17.04 6.45 -5.91
N GLY A 470 15.77 6.57 -5.51
CA GLY A 470 15.36 7.27 -4.29
C GLY A 470 15.50 6.43 -3.01
N GLY A 471 15.80 5.14 -3.12
CA GLY A 471 16.05 4.23 -2.00
C GLY A 471 14.83 3.48 -1.47
N LEU A 472 13.76 3.32 -2.25
CA LEU A 472 12.65 2.43 -1.85
C LEU A 472 13.16 1.00 -1.64
N GLY A 473 12.84 0.42 -0.48
CA GLY A 473 13.22 -0.95 -0.14
C GLY A 473 12.43 -2.03 -0.89
N GLY A 474 11.37 -1.64 -1.61
CA GLY A 474 10.63 -2.57 -2.47
C GLY A 474 9.64 -1.90 -3.40
N VAL A 475 9.35 -2.57 -4.51
CA VAL A 475 8.38 -2.16 -5.54
C VAL A 475 7.52 -3.34 -5.96
N VAL A 476 6.20 -3.17 -5.96
CA VAL A 476 5.23 -4.26 -6.12
C VAL A 476 4.23 -3.88 -7.21
N GLN A 477 4.31 -4.56 -8.36
CA GLN A 477 3.46 -4.30 -9.52
C GLN A 477 2.00 -4.72 -9.26
N TYR A 478 1.04 -4.01 -9.86
CA TYR A 478 -0.38 -4.39 -9.86
C TYR A 478 -0.88 -4.60 -11.30
N GLN A 479 -1.30 -5.80 -11.70
CA GLN A 479 -1.25 -7.07 -10.97
C GLN A 479 -0.61 -8.19 -11.80
N TRP A 480 -0.18 -9.26 -11.14
CA TRP A 480 0.18 -10.48 -11.83
C TRP A 480 -1.04 -11.00 -12.58
N SER A 481 -0.82 -11.58 -13.75
CA SER A 481 -1.91 -12.17 -14.54
C SER A 481 -1.50 -13.54 -15.04
N SER A 482 -2.46 -14.44 -15.22
CA SER A 482 -2.18 -15.80 -15.69
C SER A 482 -3.35 -16.37 -16.48
N GLN A 483 -3.04 -17.09 -17.54
CA GLN A 483 -3.98 -17.84 -18.38
C GLN A 483 -3.85 -19.33 -18.08
N ASN A 484 -4.68 -20.15 -18.75
CA ASN A 484 -4.60 -21.61 -18.69
C ASN A 484 -4.84 -22.21 -17.29
N LEU A 485 -5.67 -21.54 -16.49
CA LEU A 485 -6.00 -21.93 -15.12
C LEU A 485 -7.13 -22.96 -15.05
N SER A 486 -7.13 -23.78 -14.00
CA SER A 486 -8.05 -24.88 -13.75
C SER A 486 -9.45 -24.38 -13.37
N ALA A 487 -10.31 -24.20 -14.37
CA ALA A 487 -11.69 -23.77 -14.18
C ALA A 487 -12.52 -24.84 -13.44
N ALA A 488 -13.07 -24.47 -12.29
CA ALA A 488 -14.05 -25.23 -11.53
C ALA A 488 -15.08 -24.27 -10.92
N ASN A 489 -16.20 -24.79 -10.41
CA ASN A 489 -17.23 -23.94 -9.81
C ASN A 489 -16.66 -23.19 -8.59
N GLY A 490 -16.80 -21.86 -8.57
CA GLY A 490 -16.22 -21.00 -7.54
C GLY A 490 -14.69 -20.84 -7.58
N THR A 491 -13.98 -21.29 -8.62
CA THR A 491 -12.57 -20.87 -8.83
C THR A 491 -12.53 -19.40 -9.28
N LEU A 492 -11.53 -18.65 -8.82
CA LEU A 492 -11.39 -17.22 -9.13
C LEU A 492 -10.83 -17.00 -10.55
N VAL A 493 -11.61 -17.28 -11.57
CA VAL A 493 -11.17 -17.15 -12.98
C VAL A 493 -12.25 -16.58 -13.90
N GLN A 494 -11.84 -15.72 -14.84
CA GLN A 494 -12.63 -15.35 -16.01
C GLN A 494 -12.62 -16.52 -17.00
N GLY A 495 -13.80 -16.98 -17.39
CA GLY A 495 -13.97 -18.04 -18.40
C GLY A 495 -15.26 -18.84 -18.21
N SER A 496 -15.80 -19.38 -19.29
CA SER A 496 -16.99 -20.23 -19.23
C SER A 496 -16.61 -21.62 -18.69
N VAL A 497 -17.23 -22.05 -17.59
CA VAL A 497 -17.06 -23.39 -16.97
C VAL A 497 -17.66 -24.54 -17.82
N ALA A 498 -17.84 -24.32 -19.12
CA ALA A 498 -18.34 -25.29 -20.09
C ALA A 498 -17.21 -25.77 -21.01
N ASN A 499 -17.26 -27.05 -21.38
CA ASN A 499 -16.41 -27.69 -22.39
C ASN A 499 -14.89 -27.61 -22.15
N GLY A 500 -14.43 -27.66 -20.90
CA GLY A 500 -13.00 -27.78 -20.57
C GLY A 500 -12.16 -26.55 -20.90
N THR A 501 -12.82 -25.39 -21.07
CA THR A 501 -12.15 -24.10 -21.25
C THR A 501 -11.33 -23.77 -20.01
N LEU A 502 -10.04 -23.54 -20.17
CA LEU A 502 -9.18 -23.06 -19.08
C LEU A 502 -9.47 -21.57 -18.81
N GLY A 503 -9.39 -21.19 -17.53
CA GLY A 503 -9.67 -19.84 -17.06
C GLY A 503 -8.48 -18.88 -17.12
N VAL A 504 -8.78 -17.62 -16.88
CA VAL A 504 -7.82 -16.50 -16.77
C VAL A 504 -7.97 -15.85 -15.41
N SER A 505 -6.89 -15.34 -14.82
CA SER A 505 -6.91 -14.58 -13.56
C SER A 505 -7.87 -13.38 -13.62
N PRO A 506 -8.34 -12.86 -12.47
CA PRO A 506 -8.99 -11.56 -12.41
C PRO A 506 -8.19 -10.44 -13.09
N ASN A 507 -8.91 -9.45 -13.58
CA ASN A 507 -8.38 -8.30 -14.30
C ASN A 507 -9.33 -7.11 -14.11
N ASP A 508 -8.92 -6.19 -13.25
CA ASP A 508 -9.67 -4.99 -12.89
C ASP A 508 -9.31 -3.78 -13.80
N GLY A 509 -8.74 -4.02 -14.99
CA GLY A 509 -8.19 -3.01 -15.91
C GLY A 509 -6.66 -2.90 -15.93
N TYR A 510 -5.98 -3.65 -15.06
CA TYR A 510 -4.53 -3.63 -14.86
C TYR A 510 -3.88 -5.01 -15.08
N GLY A 511 -4.59 -5.93 -15.74
CA GLY A 511 -4.04 -7.22 -16.14
C GLY A 511 -3.03 -7.07 -17.30
N ILE A 512 -1.93 -7.80 -17.24
CA ILE A 512 -0.79 -7.60 -18.15
C ILE A 512 -0.74 -8.58 -19.33
N LEU A 513 -1.82 -9.31 -19.59
CA LEU A 513 -1.83 -10.40 -20.58
C LEU A 513 -1.84 -9.91 -22.02
N GLY A 514 -1.31 -10.73 -22.92
CA GLY A 514 -1.35 -10.46 -24.36
C GLY A 514 -0.21 -9.56 -24.80
N ALA A 515 -0.50 -8.30 -25.15
CA ALA A 515 0.51 -7.40 -25.71
C ALA A 515 1.58 -7.01 -24.68
N ASP A 516 1.19 -6.57 -23.49
CA ASP A 516 2.09 -5.95 -22.50
C ASP A 516 2.94 -6.96 -21.70
N GLU A 517 2.60 -8.26 -21.77
CA GLU A 517 3.07 -9.31 -20.86
C GLU A 517 4.60 -9.45 -20.85
N ALA A 518 5.21 -9.50 -22.03
CA ALA A 518 6.65 -9.68 -22.18
C ALA A 518 7.44 -8.47 -21.67
N GLN A 519 6.94 -7.25 -21.91
CA GLN A 519 7.59 -6.00 -21.54
C GLN A 519 7.51 -5.76 -20.03
N VAL A 520 6.35 -6.02 -19.41
CA VAL A 520 6.21 -5.91 -17.95
C VAL A 520 7.10 -6.95 -17.25
N HIS A 521 7.05 -8.22 -17.65
CA HIS A 521 7.92 -9.25 -17.08
C HIS A 521 9.41 -8.94 -17.27
N GLN A 522 9.81 -8.36 -18.42
CA GLN A 522 11.20 -7.93 -18.63
C GLN A 522 11.59 -6.73 -17.76
N ALA A 523 10.69 -5.77 -17.54
CA ALA A 523 10.95 -4.62 -16.66
C ALA A 523 11.14 -5.06 -15.20
N LEU A 524 10.30 -5.97 -14.69
CA LEU A 524 10.45 -6.57 -13.36
C LEU A 524 11.77 -7.35 -13.24
N SER A 525 12.11 -8.17 -14.23
CA SER A 525 13.36 -8.95 -14.25
C SER A 525 14.60 -8.05 -14.31
N ASN A 526 14.58 -6.98 -15.11
CA ASN A 526 15.66 -5.98 -15.16
C ASN A 526 15.84 -5.28 -13.81
N ALA A 527 14.74 -4.86 -13.18
CA ALA A 527 14.76 -4.19 -11.88
C ALA A 527 15.27 -5.11 -10.75
N SER A 528 14.86 -6.38 -10.76
CA SER A 528 15.30 -7.41 -9.81
C SER A 528 16.81 -7.69 -9.94
N GLN A 529 17.29 -7.89 -11.17
CA GLN A 529 18.73 -8.09 -11.44
C GLN A 529 19.60 -6.86 -11.09
N SER A 530 19.01 -5.66 -11.08
CA SER A 530 19.73 -4.41 -10.77
C SER A 530 19.75 -4.07 -9.27
N ASN A 531 18.84 -4.66 -8.47
CA ASN A 531 18.67 -4.36 -7.05
C ASN A 531 18.48 -5.68 -6.25
N PRO A 532 19.53 -6.53 -6.17
CA PRO A 532 19.47 -7.87 -5.55
C PRO A 532 19.59 -7.86 -4.02
#